data_AF-A0A520GSF5-F1
#
_entry.id   AF-A0A520GSF5-F1
#
_cell.length_a   1.000
_cell.length_b   1.000
_cell.length_c   1.000
_cell.angle_alpha   90.00
_cell.angle_beta   90.00
_cell.angle_gamma   90.00
#
_symmetry.space_group_name_H-M   'P 1'
#
loop_
_entity.id
_entity.type
_entity.pdbx_description
1 polymer ?
#
loop_
_entity_poly.entity_id
_entity_poly.type
_entity_poly.pdbx_seq_one_letter_code
_entity_poly.pdbx_strand_id
1 'polypeptide(L)'
;MKNGGTNSNGYSPFDAYDLGDKFQKNNVKTRLGNKNELLRMIGVAHANGMDVIQDVVLNHLDNAGSADGSGGPDPASNNSDGNTYKNFRYVSYSTPASSETSVNYLARSGRWPKNWPNFHSNTSHVCNSGDLCGAFFGPDICYYAGAYGQSSNATFNPTQTSDHNRVGARDWMVWMKKQTGVDGFRFDAVKHFEAWAMQDFLWNVKYNASWANGGANMFAVGEYVGSGAQLDTYINDVRYSNGGSEDMIGTFDFSLRQELKNMVSGSGGYNLANIPGSQQTNRYRTVPFVNNHDTFRPTKDANGNYTGWDTGNELGGGHIDPFDPRLAVAYAICFS
;
A
#
# COMPACT_ATOMS: atom_id res chain seq x y z
N MET A 1 7.87 7.14 -2.54
CA MET A 1 8.04 6.51 -1.21
C MET A 1 9.45 6.78 -0.71
N LYS A 2 9.65 7.31 0.51
CA LYS A 2 10.95 7.16 1.18
C LYS A 2 11.00 7.48 2.69
N ASN A 3 11.34 6.47 3.49
CA ASN A 3 11.86 6.60 4.85
C ASN A 3 13.20 5.84 4.96
N GLY A 4 14.11 6.33 5.81
CA GLY A 4 15.51 5.90 5.86
C GLY A 4 15.80 4.66 6.69
N GLY A 5 14.81 4.11 7.40
CA GLY A 5 15.00 2.89 8.20
C GLY A 5 15.34 1.70 7.30
N THR A 6 16.29 0.86 7.73
CA THR A 6 16.69 -0.38 7.05
C THR A 6 15.54 -1.38 6.85
N ASN A 7 14.41 -1.16 7.53
CA ASN A 7 13.17 -1.94 7.43
C ASN A 7 12.13 -1.32 6.47
N SER A 8 12.39 -0.13 5.89
CA SER A 8 11.47 0.51 4.94
C SER A 8 11.56 -0.21 3.58
N ASN A 9 10.79 -1.29 3.46
CA ASN A 9 10.68 -2.10 2.23
C ASN A 9 9.75 -1.47 1.19
N GLY A 10 9.24 -0.26 1.47
CA GLY A 10 8.19 0.42 0.70
C GLY A 10 6.95 0.68 1.55
N TYR A 11 6.59 -0.24 2.45
CA TYR A 11 5.37 -0.22 3.27
C TYR A 11 5.32 0.81 4.41
N SER A 12 6.20 1.81 4.41
CA SER A 12 6.14 2.95 5.33
C SER A 12 6.35 4.24 4.54
N PRO A 13 5.41 4.58 3.65
CA PRO A 13 5.57 5.67 2.69
C PRO A 13 5.61 7.03 3.38
N PHE A 14 6.42 7.93 2.83
CA PHE A 14 6.52 9.32 3.26
C PHE A 14 5.99 10.26 2.17
N ASP A 15 6.74 10.41 1.06
CA ASP A 15 6.35 11.19 -0.13
C ASP A 15 5.94 10.24 -1.26
N ALA A 16 4.66 10.27 -1.65
CA ALA A 16 4.13 9.46 -2.74
C ALA A 16 4.71 9.87 -4.11
N TYR A 17 5.09 11.14 -4.27
CA TYR A 17 5.60 11.72 -5.51
C TYR A 17 7.12 11.69 -5.65
N ASP A 18 7.83 11.04 -4.74
CA ASP A 18 9.26 10.80 -4.80
C ASP A 18 9.52 9.35 -5.25
N LEU A 19 10.01 9.18 -6.48
CA LEU A 19 10.39 7.88 -7.05
C LEU A 19 11.90 7.63 -6.89
N GLY A 20 12.53 8.26 -5.90
CA GLY A 20 13.98 8.23 -5.69
C GLY A 20 14.72 9.26 -6.55
N ASP A 21 14.09 10.40 -6.82
CA ASP A 21 14.61 11.51 -7.60
C ASP A 21 14.71 12.83 -6.81
N LYS A 22 14.28 12.84 -5.55
CA LYS A 22 14.41 14.01 -4.66
C LYS A 22 15.31 13.69 -3.47
N PHE A 23 16.12 14.67 -3.06
CA PHE A 23 16.87 14.57 -1.81
C PHE A 23 15.93 14.78 -0.62
N GLN A 24 15.52 13.69 0.03
CA GLN A 24 14.65 13.68 1.20
C GLN A 24 15.05 12.55 2.14
N LYS A 25 14.89 12.76 3.45
CA LYS A 25 15.30 11.78 4.48
C LYS A 25 16.77 11.37 4.32
N ASN A 26 17.64 12.37 4.15
CA ASN A 26 19.09 12.25 3.98
C ASN A 26 19.56 11.37 2.82
N ASN A 27 18.73 11.16 1.79
CA ASN A 27 19.11 10.30 0.67
C ASN A 27 18.33 10.70 -0.61
N VAL A 28 18.87 10.46 -1.80
CA VAL A 28 18.14 10.57 -3.09
C VAL A 28 17.46 9.25 -3.48
N LYS A 29 18.21 8.14 -3.57
CA LYS A 29 17.67 6.85 -4.03
C LYS A 29 16.82 6.12 -3.01
N THR A 30 15.70 5.54 -3.42
CA THR A 30 15.00 4.54 -2.59
C THR A 30 15.90 3.32 -2.35
N ARG A 31 15.47 2.39 -1.49
CA ARG A 31 16.17 1.10 -1.31
C ARG A 31 16.39 0.35 -2.62
N LEU A 32 15.47 0.48 -3.58
CA LEU A 32 15.48 -0.25 -4.86
C LEU A 32 16.18 0.53 -5.99
N GLY A 33 16.54 1.80 -5.77
CA GLY A 33 17.18 2.65 -6.76
C GLY A 33 16.52 4.02 -6.93
N ASN A 34 16.89 4.70 -8.01
CA ASN A 34 16.32 5.98 -8.44
C ASN A 34 15.26 5.81 -9.54
N LYS A 35 14.58 6.91 -9.88
CA LYS A 35 13.54 6.95 -10.91
C LYS A 35 14.02 6.47 -12.27
N ASN A 36 15.24 6.81 -12.68
CA ASN A 36 15.77 6.40 -14.00
C ASN A 36 16.03 4.89 -14.06
N GLU A 37 16.53 4.30 -12.97
CA GLU A 37 16.72 2.85 -12.83
C GLU A 37 15.36 2.12 -12.90
N LEU A 38 14.34 2.64 -12.21
CA LEU A 38 12.97 2.12 -12.27
C LEU A 38 12.40 2.17 -13.70
N LEU A 39 12.45 3.32 -14.36
CA LEU A 39 11.91 3.49 -15.71
C LEU A 39 12.65 2.62 -16.74
N ARG A 40 13.96 2.45 -16.57
CA ARG A 40 14.75 1.54 -17.42
C ARG A 40 14.34 0.09 -17.21
N MET A 41 14.12 -0.34 -15.96
CA MET A 41 13.65 -1.69 -15.66
C MET A 41 12.30 -1.96 -16.32
N ILE A 42 11.35 -1.03 -16.20
CA ILE A 42 10.05 -1.12 -16.84
C ILE A 42 10.19 -1.23 -18.37
N GLY A 43 10.98 -0.35 -18.98
CA GLY A 43 11.22 -0.40 -20.43
C GLY A 43 11.84 -1.72 -20.91
N VAL A 44 12.73 -2.32 -20.11
CA VAL A 44 13.30 -3.65 -20.41
C VAL A 44 12.26 -4.75 -20.23
N ALA A 45 11.41 -4.70 -19.21
CA ALA A 45 10.34 -5.67 -19.02
C ALA A 45 9.36 -5.65 -20.21
N HIS A 46 8.91 -4.46 -20.61
CA HIS A 46 8.04 -4.27 -21.77
C HIS A 46 8.68 -4.75 -23.07
N ALA A 47 9.96 -4.47 -23.29
CA ALA A 47 10.69 -4.95 -24.46
C ALA A 47 10.78 -6.49 -24.56
N ASN A 48 10.54 -7.19 -23.45
CA ASN A 48 10.51 -8.65 -23.37
C ASN A 48 9.08 -9.22 -23.19
N GLY A 49 8.04 -8.40 -23.41
CA GLY A 49 6.65 -8.84 -23.33
C GLY A 49 6.18 -9.14 -21.91
N MET A 50 6.80 -8.53 -20.89
CA MET A 50 6.39 -8.66 -19.50
C MET A 50 5.67 -7.41 -19.03
N ASP A 51 4.49 -7.60 -18.44
CA ASP A 51 3.75 -6.56 -17.74
C ASP A 51 4.42 -6.25 -16.38
N VAL A 52 4.36 -4.97 -15.98
CA VAL A 52 4.85 -4.51 -14.68
C VAL A 52 3.68 -4.08 -13.81
N ILE A 53 3.58 -4.69 -12.64
CA ILE A 53 2.54 -4.39 -11.64
C ILE A 53 3.16 -3.57 -10.51
N GLN A 54 2.66 -2.35 -10.28
CA GLN A 54 3.19 -1.46 -9.25
C GLN A 54 2.49 -1.66 -7.90
N ASP A 55 3.27 -1.83 -6.83
CA ASP A 55 2.75 -1.82 -5.46
C ASP A 55 2.31 -0.40 -5.04
N VAL A 56 1.16 -0.30 -4.36
CA VAL A 56 0.48 0.93 -3.96
C VAL A 56 0.12 0.86 -2.48
N VAL A 57 0.73 1.75 -1.70
CA VAL A 57 0.44 1.93 -0.27
C VAL A 57 -0.32 3.24 -0.08
N LEU A 58 -1.61 3.12 0.19
CA LEU A 58 -2.54 4.25 0.39
C LEU A 58 -3.23 4.23 1.76
N ASN A 59 -2.99 3.20 2.58
CA ASN A 59 -3.57 3.10 3.91
C ASN A 59 -3.05 4.21 4.86
N HIS A 60 -1.73 4.39 4.95
CA HIS A 60 -1.11 5.28 5.93
C HIS A 60 0.07 6.05 5.33
N LEU A 61 0.61 6.99 6.12
CA LEU A 61 1.94 7.56 5.92
C LEU A 61 2.75 7.40 7.20
N ASP A 62 4.06 7.53 7.11
CA ASP A 62 4.96 7.39 8.26
C ASP A 62 6.11 8.41 8.24
N ASN A 63 6.64 8.72 9.42
CA ASN A 63 7.73 9.65 9.70
C ASN A 63 7.47 11.06 9.17
N ALA A 64 6.39 11.71 9.59
CA ALA A 64 6.24 13.15 9.40
C ALA A 64 7.45 13.92 9.97
N GLY A 65 7.80 15.04 9.36
CA GLY A 65 8.99 15.83 9.73
C GLY A 65 10.19 15.62 8.81
N SER A 66 11.25 16.36 9.10
CA SER A 66 12.56 16.28 8.45
C SER A 66 13.20 14.89 8.70
N ALA A 67 14.45 14.68 8.29
CA ALA A 67 15.17 13.43 8.56
C ALA A 67 15.39 13.16 10.07
N ASP A 68 15.40 14.22 10.90
CA ASP A 68 15.50 14.12 12.36
C ASP A 68 14.14 14.27 13.08
N GLY A 69 13.04 14.33 12.32
CA GLY A 69 11.68 14.51 12.84
C GLY A 69 11.25 15.97 13.03
N SER A 70 12.15 16.94 12.86
CA SER A 70 11.82 18.36 13.03
C SER A 70 10.69 18.81 12.11
N GLY A 71 9.74 19.57 12.68
CA GLY A 71 8.56 20.07 11.97
C GLY A 71 7.47 19.02 11.69
N GLY A 72 7.66 17.75 12.10
CA GLY A 72 6.64 16.71 11.99
C GLY A 72 5.43 16.92 12.91
N PRO A 73 5.62 17.32 14.19
CA PRO A 73 4.52 17.55 15.12
C PRO A 73 3.66 18.76 14.75
N ASP A 74 2.34 18.58 14.82
CA ASP A 74 1.34 19.65 14.88
C ASP A 74 0.81 19.77 16.32
N PRO A 75 1.07 20.88 17.04
CA PRO A 75 0.62 21.08 18.41
C PRO A 75 -0.91 21.09 18.61
N ALA A 76 -1.68 21.33 17.55
CA ALA A 76 -3.13 21.33 17.60
C ALA A 76 -3.76 20.00 17.17
N SER A 77 -2.94 18.99 16.83
CA SER A 77 -3.44 17.64 16.55
C SER A 77 -4.26 17.13 17.74
N ASN A 78 -5.52 16.83 17.50
CA ASN A 78 -6.45 16.33 18.51
C ASN A 78 -7.01 14.94 18.16
N ASN A 79 -6.33 14.22 17.26
CA ASN A 79 -6.64 12.84 16.93
C ASN A 79 -6.58 11.98 18.20
N SER A 80 -7.46 10.98 18.28
CA SER A 80 -7.59 10.07 19.41
C SER A 80 -6.42 9.10 19.58
N ASP A 81 -5.50 9.03 18.62
CA ASP A 81 -4.31 8.17 18.63
C ASP A 81 -3.14 8.76 19.45
N GLY A 82 -3.26 10.01 19.91
CA GLY A 82 -2.20 10.73 20.64
C GLY A 82 -0.98 11.08 19.77
N ASN A 83 -1.03 10.83 18.47
CA ASN A 83 0.08 11.08 17.56
C ASN A 83 -0.01 12.51 16.99
N THR A 84 0.99 13.33 17.32
CA THR A 84 1.10 14.70 16.82
C THR A 84 1.88 14.81 15.50
N TYR A 85 2.64 13.77 15.10
CA TYR A 85 3.46 13.75 13.88
C TYR A 85 2.60 13.60 12.62
N LYS A 86 1.94 14.69 12.24
CA LYS A 86 0.94 14.72 11.16
C LYS A 86 1.18 15.82 10.11
N ASN A 87 2.27 16.58 10.23
CA ASN A 87 2.69 17.53 9.20
C ASN A 87 3.54 16.81 8.15
N PHE A 88 2.94 16.50 7.01
CA PHE A 88 3.65 15.93 5.87
C PHE A 88 3.95 17.03 4.86
N ARG A 89 5.23 17.37 4.73
CA ARG A 89 5.78 18.34 3.78
C ARG A 89 6.90 17.72 2.98
N TYR A 90 6.89 18.02 1.68
CA TYR A 90 7.72 17.32 0.72
C TYR A 90 8.54 18.29 -0.11
N VAL A 91 9.72 17.85 -0.51
CA VAL A 91 10.60 18.60 -1.39
C VAL A 91 9.94 18.80 -2.77
N SER A 92 10.18 19.98 -3.30
CA SER A 92 9.92 20.37 -4.68
C SER A 92 11.15 21.12 -5.23
N TYR A 93 11.18 21.39 -6.53
CA TYR A 93 12.22 22.22 -7.12
C TYR A 93 12.34 23.60 -6.44
N SER A 94 11.20 24.22 -6.11
CA SER A 94 11.15 25.55 -5.49
C SER A 94 11.57 25.56 -4.02
N THR A 95 11.40 24.45 -3.31
CA THR A 95 11.71 24.34 -1.88
C THR A 95 12.48 23.04 -1.61
N PRO A 96 13.80 23.02 -1.90
CA PRO A 96 14.66 21.88 -1.62
C PRO A 96 14.91 21.70 -0.11
N ALA A 97 15.28 20.48 0.28
CA ALA A 97 15.75 20.18 1.64
C ALA A 97 17.17 20.72 1.86
N SER A 98 17.31 22.04 1.99
CA SER A 98 18.59 22.71 2.26
C SER A 98 19.01 22.66 3.73
N SER A 99 18.12 22.24 4.62
CA SER A 99 18.33 22.07 6.06
C SER A 99 17.27 21.11 6.63
N GLU A 100 17.60 20.41 7.71
CA GLU A 100 16.65 19.55 8.43
C GLU A 100 15.90 20.28 9.56
N THR A 101 16.02 21.61 9.67
CA THR A 101 15.27 22.42 10.63
C THR A 101 13.76 22.39 10.38
N SER A 102 12.98 22.59 11.44
CA SER A 102 11.51 22.70 11.36
C SER A 102 11.06 23.81 10.40
N VAL A 103 11.75 24.95 10.38
CA VAL A 103 11.45 26.08 9.49
C VAL A 103 11.62 25.67 8.02
N ASN A 104 12.71 25.00 7.66
CA ASN A 104 12.89 24.52 6.29
C ASN A 104 11.83 23.47 5.94
N TYR A 105 11.60 22.50 6.82
CA TYR A 105 10.66 21.41 6.60
C TYR A 105 9.22 21.92 6.38
N LEU A 106 8.72 22.76 7.28
CA LEU A 106 7.35 23.26 7.26
C LEU A 106 7.06 24.19 6.07
N ALA A 107 8.10 24.73 5.42
CA ALA A 107 7.99 25.55 4.21
C ALA A 107 8.00 24.73 2.91
N ARG A 108 8.25 23.41 2.94
CA ARG A 108 8.37 22.62 1.71
C ARG A 108 7.02 22.47 1.00
N SER A 109 7.03 22.73 -0.31
CA SER A 109 5.86 22.95 -1.17
C SER A 109 5.56 21.80 -2.15
N GLY A 110 6.08 20.61 -1.87
CA GLY A 110 5.81 19.42 -2.67
C GLY A 110 4.33 19.03 -2.67
N ARG A 111 3.95 18.25 -3.68
CA ARG A 111 2.55 17.94 -4.00
C ARG A 111 1.87 17.13 -2.89
N TRP A 112 0.57 17.36 -2.75
CA TRP A 112 -0.33 16.66 -1.83
C TRP A 112 0.11 16.69 -0.35
N PRO A 113 0.36 17.89 0.21
CA PRO A 113 0.66 18.02 1.63
C PRO A 113 -0.52 17.51 2.47
N LYS A 114 -0.20 16.95 3.64
CA LYS A 114 -1.19 16.49 4.60
C LYS A 114 -0.94 17.08 5.98
N ASN A 115 -2.02 17.26 6.72
CA ASN A 115 -2.13 17.84 8.04
C ASN A 115 -2.93 16.87 8.93
N TRP A 116 -2.97 17.11 10.24
CA TRP A 116 -3.68 16.23 11.18
C TRP A 116 -5.14 15.90 10.80
N PRO A 117 -5.97 16.81 10.22
CA PRO A 117 -7.36 16.48 9.86
C PRO A 117 -7.47 15.49 8.70
N ASN A 118 -6.38 15.26 7.96
CA ASN A 118 -6.33 14.32 6.84
C ASN A 118 -6.23 12.85 7.28
N PHE A 119 -6.14 12.57 8.58
CA PHE A 119 -5.92 11.23 9.10
C PHE A 119 -7.05 10.80 10.03
N HIS A 120 -7.24 9.49 10.18
CA HIS A 120 -8.10 8.97 11.25
C HIS A 120 -7.41 9.13 12.62
N SER A 121 -8.17 9.23 13.71
CA SER A 121 -9.53 9.76 13.77
C SER A 121 -9.52 11.29 13.61
N ASN A 122 -10.57 11.90 13.06
CA ASN A 122 -10.68 13.37 12.99
C ASN A 122 -12.10 13.86 13.25
N THR A 123 -12.29 15.18 13.28
CA THR A 123 -13.58 15.83 13.59
C THR A 123 -14.69 15.50 12.60
N SER A 124 -14.36 15.22 11.34
CA SER A 124 -15.34 14.88 10.30
C SER A 124 -15.64 13.38 10.22
N HIS A 125 -14.75 12.54 10.75
CA HIS A 125 -14.94 11.10 10.80
C HIS A 125 -14.27 10.52 12.04
N VAL A 126 -15.09 10.34 13.09
CA VAL A 126 -14.65 9.78 14.36
C VAL A 126 -14.61 8.26 14.25
N CYS A 127 -13.41 7.70 14.13
CA CYS A 127 -13.19 6.28 13.98
C CYS A 127 -11.97 5.85 14.79
N ASN A 128 -12.20 5.02 15.82
CA ASN A 128 -11.20 4.70 16.84
C ASN A 128 -10.99 3.19 17.03
N SER A 129 -11.64 2.36 16.21
CA SER A 129 -11.57 0.90 16.29
C SER A 129 -11.94 0.25 14.96
N GLY A 130 -11.63 -1.04 14.84
CA GLY A 130 -11.87 -1.81 13.62
C GLY A 130 -10.72 -1.71 12.62
N ASP A 131 -10.82 -2.48 11.53
CA ASP A 131 -9.75 -2.58 10.54
C ASP A 131 -9.47 -1.24 9.85
N LEU A 132 -10.48 -0.39 9.63
CA LEU A 132 -10.36 0.86 8.87
C LEU A 132 -9.48 1.93 9.56
N CYS A 133 -9.40 1.92 10.89
CA CYS A 133 -8.75 3.00 11.66
C CYS A 133 -7.77 2.48 12.72
N GLY A 134 -7.35 1.23 12.58
CA GLY A 134 -6.30 0.63 13.40
C GLY A 134 -4.93 1.06 12.90
N ALA A 135 -4.36 2.11 13.50
CA ALA A 135 -3.03 2.58 13.10
C ALA A 135 -1.94 1.56 13.50
N PHE A 136 -1.32 0.91 12.52
CA PHE A 136 -0.26 -0.10 12.74
C PHE A 136 1.16 0.39 12.41
N PHE A 137 1.32 1.21 11.36
CA PHE A 137 2.62 1.70 10.90
C PHE A 137 2.79 3.21 11.14
N GLY A 138 1.75 3.97 10.87
CA GLY A 138 1.72 5.40 11.03
C GLY A 138 0.29 5.90 10.95
N PRO A 139 0.06 7.22 10.85
CA PRO A 139 -1.29 7.76 10.72
C PRO A 139 -2.01 7.26 9.47
N ASP A 140 -3.16 6.60 9.66
CA ASP A 140 -4.03 6.13 8.58
C ASP A 140 -4.74 7.32 7.90
N ILE A 141 -4.71 7.36 6.57
CA ILE A 141 -5.30 8.41 5.75
C ILE A 141 -6.83 8.26 5.79
N CYS A 142 -7.52 9.36 6.08
CA CYS A 142 -8.99 9.38 6.02
C CYS A 142 -9.46 9.90 4.67
N TYR A 143 -10.19 9.06 3.91
CA TYR A 143 -10.65 9.43 2.57
C TYR A 143 -11.98 10.17 2.54
N TYR A 144 -12.72 10.18 3.66
CA TYR A 144 -14.00 10.87 3.77
C TYR A 144 -13.91 12.34 3.34
N ALA A 145 -14.98 12.83 2.71
CA ALA A 145 -15.07 14.17 2.15
C ALA A 145 -14.64 15.28 3.12
N GLY A 146 -14.94 15.15 4.41
CA GLY A 146 -14.60 16.14 5.44
C GLY A 146 -13.18 16.04 6.01
N ALA A 147 -12.36 15.09 5.58
CA ALA A 147 -11.01 14.87 6.09
C ALA A 147 -9.98 15.84 5.48
N TYR A 148 -10.19 17.13 5.72
CA TYR A 148 -9.36 18.21 5.23
C TYR A 148 -9.20 19.29 6.29
N GLY A 149 -8.11 20.05 6.20
CA GLY A 149 -7.88 21.20 7.06
C GLY A 149 -6.43 21.63 7.05
N GLN A 150 -6.14 22.69 7.81
CA GLN A 150 -4.82 23.31 7.87
C GLN A 150 -4.06 22.90 9.11
N SER A 151 -2.74 22.86 9.00
CA SER A 151 -1.86 22.72 10.16
C SER A 151 -1.88 23.97 11.03
N SER A 152 -1.62 23.85 12.33
CA SER A 152 -1.50 25.02 13.22
C SER A 152 -0.16 25.75 13.13
N ASN A 153 0.89 25.09 12.63
CA ASN A 153 2.25 25.61 12.65
C ASN A 153 3.00 25.55 11.31
N ALA A 154 2.44 24.88 10.28
CA ALA A 154 3.12 24.80 8.99
C ALA A 154 3.14 26.14 8.22
N THR A 155 4.30 26.48 7.67
CA THR A 155 4.50 27.70 6.87
C THR A 155 3.89 27.56 5.47
N PHE A 156 4.16 26.45 4.77
CA PHE A 156 3.44 26.09 3.57
C PHE A 156 2.18 25.31 3.99
N ASN A 157 1.02 25.93 3.86
CA ASN A 157 -0.23 25.40 4.39
C ASN A 157 -1.42 25.78 3.49
N PRO A 158 -1.45 25.26 2.25
CA PRO A 158 -2.49 25.61 1.29
C PRO A 158 -3.87 25.24 1.84
N THR A 159 -4.88 26.04 1.52
CA THR A 159 -6.28 25.72 1.84
C THR A 159 -6.65 24.39 1.20
N GLN A 160 -7.22 23.50 2.00
CA GLN A 160 -7.75 22.22 1.55
C GLN A 160 -9.28 22.28 1.52
N THR A 161 -9.88 21.50 0.62
CA THR A 161 -11.34 21.44 0.44
C THR A 161 -11.86 20.01 0.60
N SER A 162 -13.18 19.85 0.46
CA SER A 162 -13.81 18.53 0.42
C SER A 162 -13.06 17.55 -0.48
N ASP A 163 -12.97 16.30 -0.02
CA ASP A 163 -12.36 15.18 -0.73
C ASP A 163 -10.85 15.32 -0.97
N HIS A 164 -10.15 16.17 -0.22
CA HIS A 164 -8.70 16.44 -0.37
C HIS A 164 -7.85 15.17 -0.55
N ASN A 165 -8.05 14.17 0.31
CA ASN A 165 -7.29 12.92 0.24
C ASN A 165 -7.73 12.02 -0.93
N ARG A 166 -9.03 11.92 -1.21
CA ARG A 166 -9.55 11.13 -2.33
C ARG A 166 -9.03 11.70 -3.66
N VAL A 167 -9.16 13.01 -3.85
CA VAL A 167 -8.64 13.74 -5.02
C VAL A 167 -7.13 13.56 -5.12
N GLY A 168 -6.40 13.77 -4.02
CA GLY A 168 -4.94 13.67 -4.02
C GLY A 168 -4.41 12.26 -4.33
N ALA A 169 -5.07 11.21 -3.83
CA ALA A 169 -4.74 9.82 -4.14
C ALA A 169 -5.02 9.49 -5.61
N ARG A 170 -6.19 9.90 -6.11
CA ARG A 170 -6.55 9.77 -7.53
C ARG A 170 -5.54 10.46 -8.45
N ASP A 171 -5.22 11.72 -8.16
CA ASP A 171 -4.28 12.50 -8.96
C ASP A 171 -2.88 11.91 -8.92
N TRP A 172 -2.46 11.40 -7.76
CA TRP A 172 -1.20 10.70 -7.61
C TRP A 172 -1.17 9.42 -8.42
N MET A 173 -2.21 8.59 -8.36
CA MET A 173 -2.28 7.34 -9.12
C MET A 173 -2.25 7.59 -10.64
N VAL A 174 -3.02 8.56 -11.13
CA VAL A 174 -3.01 8.96 -12.54
C VAL A 174 -1.63 9.50 -12.93
N TRP A 175 -1.00 10.32 -12.09
CA TRP A 175 0.37 10.78 -12.31
C TRP A 175 1.34 9.60 -12.36
N MET A 176 1.28 8.66 -11.42
CA MET A 176 2.20 7.54 -11.30
C MET A 176 2.10 6.65 -12.55
N LYS A 177 0.87 6.28 -12.96
CA LYS A 177 0.61 5.55 -14.23
C LYS A 177 1.21 6.27 -15.44
N LYS A 178 1.05 7.60 -15.54
CA LYS A 178 1.65 8.40 -16.62
C LYS A 178 3.17 8.52 -16.53
N GLN A 179 3.75 8.51 -15.34
CA GLN A 179 5.20 8.62 -15.19
C GLN A 179 5.91 7.32 -15.56
N THR A 180 5.31 6.19 -15.23
CA THR A 180 5.98 4.89 -15.28
C THR A 180 5.51 4.02 -16.44
N GLY A 181 4.27 4.18 -16.89
CA GLY A 181 3.67 3.32 -17.90
C GLY A 181 3.42 1.89 -17.41
N VAL A 182 3.44 1.63 -16.09
CA VAL A 182 3.14 0.28 -15.53
C VAL A 182 1.78 -0.22 -15.98
N ASP A 183 1.58 -1.52 -16.05
CA ASP A 183 0.42 -2.16 -16.69
C ASP A 183 -0.73 -2.44 -15.71
N GLY A 184 -0.44 -2.46 -14.42
CA GLY A 184 -1.43 -2.67 -13.38
C GLY A 184 -0.90 -2.37 -11.98
N PHE A 185 -1.69 -2.73 -10.97
CA PHE A 185 -1.42 -2.37 -9.59
C PHE A 185 -1.64 -3.52 -8.60
N ARG A 186 -0.77 -3.60 -7.59
CA ARG A 186 -1.00 -4.36 -6.35
C ARG A 186 -1.26 -3.34 -5.24
N PHE A 187 -2.35 -3.51 -4.51
CA PHE A 187 -2.71 -2.59 -3.43
C PHE A 187 -2.47 -3.24 -2.08
N ASP A 188 -1.70 -2.54 -1.26
CA ASP A 188 -1.39 -2.89 0.11
C ASP A 188 -2.58 -2.68 1.03
N ALA A 189 -2.76 -3.58 2.01
CA ALA A 189 -3.64 -3.37 3.16
C ALA A 189 -5.07 -2.91 2.80
N VAL A 190 -5.70 -3.47 1.76
CA VAL A 190 -6.98 -2.95 1.22
C VAL A 190 -8.19 -3.15 2.13
N LYS A 191 -8.04 -3.95 3.19
CA LYS A 191 -9.03 -4.10 4.26
C LYS A 191 -9.13 -2.83 5.13
N HIS A 192 -8.13 -1.95 5.08
CA HIS A 192 -7.93 -0.85 6.01
C HIS A 192 -8.34 0.52 5.46
N PHE A 193 -8.97 0.58 4.28
CA PHE A 193 -9.59 1.80 3.75
C PHE A 193 -10.79 1.46 2.87
N GLU A 194 -11.58 2.46 2.51
CA GLU A 194 -12.92 2.24 1.98
C GLU A 194 -12.91 1.68 0.54
N ALA A 195 -13.75 0.67 0.30
CA ALA A 195 -13.94 0.08 -1.03
C ALA A 195 -14.40 1.12 -2.07
N TRP A 196 -15.17 2.13 -1.66
CA TRP A 196 -15.60 3.21 -2.57
C TRP A 196 -14.45 4.15 -2.97
N ALA A 197 -13.42 4.29 -2.12
CA ALA A 197 -12.24 5.06 -2.46
C ALA A 197 -11.40 4.25 -3.47
N MET A 198 -11.22 2.95 -3.23
CA MET A 198 -10.56 2.04 -4.18
C MET A 198 -11.21 2.05 -5.56
N GLN A 199 -12.54 1.97 -5.62
CA GLN A 199 -13.29 2.03 -6.88
C GLN A 199 -12.98 3.33 -7.65
N ASP A 200 -12.98 4.48 -6.96
CA ASP A 200 -12.68 5.78 -7.57
C ASP A 200 -11.27 5.81 -8.15
N PHE A 201 -10.29 5.33 -7.38
CA PHE A 201 -8.90 5.31 -7.81
C PHE A 201 -8.71 4.46 -9.05
N LEU A 202 -9.23 3.23 -9.02
CA LEU A 202 -9.16 2.29 -10.13
C LEU A 202 -9.86 2.79 -11.39
N TRP A 203 -11.08 3.32 -11.26
CA TRP A 203 -11.81 3.91 -12.39
C TRP A 203 -10.96 4.96 -13.10
N ASN A 204 -10.29 5.83 -12.34
CA ASN A 204 -9.51 6.92 -12.93
C ASN A 204 -8.23 6.46 -13.61
N VAL A 205 -7.53 5.43 -13.11
CA VAL A 205 -6.37 4.87 -13.85
C VAL A 205 -6.78 3.99 -15.03
N LYS A 206 -7.97 3.38 -14.99
CA LYS A 206 -8.52 2.65 -16.14
C LYS A 206 -8.95 3.58 -17.26
N TYR A 207 -9.64 4.69 -16.95
CA TYR A 207 -10.37 5.46 -17.95
C TYR A 207 -10.05 6.96 -18.02
N ASN A 208 -9.47 7.55 -16.98
CA ASN A 208 -9.17 8.99 -16.89
C ASN A 208 -7.66 9.30 -16.78
N ALA A 209 -6.80 8.39 -17.24
CA ALA A 209 -5.36 8.56 -17.35
C ALA A 209 -4.89 8.96 -18.76
N SER A 210 -5.80 9.33 -19.67
CA SER A 210 -5.50 9.80 -21.03
C SER A 210 -4.74 8.72 -21.82
N TRP A 211 -3.57 9.03 -22.41
CA TRP A 211 -2.74 8.08 -23.15
C TRP A 211 -2.34 6.85 -22.32
N ALA A 212 -2.36 6.97 -20.98
CA ALA A 212 -1.98 5.92 -20.06
C ALA A 212 -3.18 5.13 -19.50
N ASN A 213 -4.38 5.27 -20.10
CA ASN A 213 -5.56 4.49 -19.72
C ASN A 213 -5.24 2.99 -19.72
N GLY A 214 -5.51 2.32 -18.61
CA GLY A 214 -5.37 0.86 -18.53
C GLY A 214 -6.52 0.10 -19.19
N GLY A 215 -7.70 0.71 -19.32
CA GLY A 215 -8.90 0.08 -19.85
C GLY A 215 -9.48 -1.02 -18.95
N ALA A 216 -10.53 -1.69 -19.44
CA ALA A 216 -11.28 -2.70 -18.70
C ALA A 216 -10.41 -3.89 -18.23
N ASN A 217 -9.39 -4.23 -19.01
CA ASN A 217 -8.51 -5.37 -18.74
C ASN A 217 -7.29 -5.03 -17.87
N MET A 218 -7.16 -3.80 -17.38
CA MET A 218 -6.04 -3.43 -16.51
C MET A 218 -6.01 -4.33 -15.27
N PHE A 219 -4.87 -4.97 -15.01
CA PHE A 219 -4.70 -5.84 -13.86
C PHE A 219 -4.70 -5.03 -12.56
N ALA A 220 -5.44 -5.50 -11.57
CA ALA A 220 -5.41 -4.96 -10.22
C ALA A 220 -5.70 -6.05 -9.20
N VAL A 221 -4.89 -6.12 -8.14
CA VAL A 221 -5.06 -7.07 -7.03
C VAL A 221 -4.90 -6.37 -5.69
N GLY A 222 -5.82 -6.64 -4.76
CA GLY A 222 -5.75 -6.16 -3.39
C GLY A 222 -5.21 -7.22 -2.44
N GLU A 223 -4.39 -6.81 -1.49
CA GLU A 223 -4.07 -7.58 -0.30
C GLU A 223 -5.18 -7.44 0.73
N TYR A 224 -6.16 -8.35 0.66
CA TYR A 224 -7.19 -8.49 1.67
C TYR A 224 -6.91 -9.77 2.45
N VAL A 225 -6.51 -9.67 3.72
CA VAL A 225 -6.28 -10.84 4.58
C VAL A 225 -7.62 -11.24 5.22
N GLY A 226 -8.22 -12.33 4.75
CA GLY A 226 -9.51 -12.81 5.23
C GLY A 226 -9.93 -14.15 4.61
N SER A 227 -11.16 -14.59 4.95
CA SER A 227 -11.76 -15.80 4.37
C SER A 227 -12.25 -15.57 2.93
N GLY A 228 -12.43 -16.65 2.15
CA GLY A 228 -12.90 -16.55 0.77
C GLY A 228 -14.20 -15.73 0.61
N ALA A 229 -15.14 -15.85 1.57
CA ALA A 229 -16.37 -15.06 1.57
C ALA A 229 -16.13 -13.55 1.79
N GLN A 230 -15.13 -13.18 2.61
CA GLN A 230 -14.74 -11.78 2.80
C GLN A 230 -14.06 -11.23 1.55
N LEU A 231 -13.24 -12.03 0.87
CA LEU A 231 -12.61 -11.66 -0.41
C LEU A 231 -13.67 -11.36 -1.48
N ASP A 232 -14.65 -12.26 -1.64
CA ASP A 232 -15.76 -12.08 -2.58
C ASP A 232 -16.62 -10.85 -2.22
N THR A 233 -16.87 -10.63 -0.93
CA THR A 233 -17.58 -9.42 -0.45
C THR A 233 -16.81 -8.16 -0.82
N TYR A 234 -15.51 -8.09 -0.54
CA TYR A 234 -14.68 -6.92 -0.85
C TYR A 234 -14.70 -6.56 -2.34
N ILE A 235 -14.60 -7.55 -3.23
CA ILE A 235 -14.64 -7.31 -4.67
C ILE A 235 -16.01 -6.77 -5.10
N ASN A 236 -17.09 -7.30 -4.53
CA ASN A 236 -18.43 -6.79 -4.81
C ASN A 236 -18.61 -5.36 -4.28
N ASP A 237 -18.09 -5.05 -3.09
CA ASP A 237 -18.15 -3.71 -2.52
C ASP A 237 -17.40 -2.71 -3.41
N VAL A 238 -16.22 -3.06 -3.92
CA VAL A 238 -15.50 -2.23 -4.89
C VAL A 238 -16.29 -2.11 -6.20
N ARG A 239 -16.80 -3.22 -6.74
CA ARG A 239 -17.56 -3.25 -8.00
C ARG A 239 -18.76 -2.31 -7.98
N TYR A 240 -19.58 -2.37 -6.94
CA TYR A 240 -20.85 -1.67 -6.85
C TYR A 240 -20.76 -0.28 -6.22
N SER A 241 -19.59 0.08 -5.68
CA SER A 241 -19.33 1.43 -5.18
C SER A 241 -19.44 2.50 -6.27
N ASN A 242 -19.80 3.72 -5.88
CA ASN A 242 -19.96 4.87 -6.77
C ASN A 242 -20.89 4.62 -7.98
N GLY A 243 -21.86 3.71 -7.85
CA GLY A 243 -22.76 3.33 -8.94
C GLY A 243 -22.12 2.47 -10.04
N GLY A 244 -20.95 1.89 -9.75
CA GLY A 244 -20.24 1.00 -10.67
C GLY A 244 -20.91 -0.38 -10.84
N SER A 245 -20.46 -1.10 -11.86
CA SER A 245 -20.88 -2.49 -12.11
C SER A 245 -19.77 -3.35 -12.73
N GLU A 246 -18.58 -2.77 -12.92
CA GLU A 246 -17.40 -3.41 -13.48
C GLU A 246 -16.57 -4.04 -12.36
N ASP A 247 -16.10 -5.27 -12.58
CA ASP A 247 -15.09 -5.87 -11.71
C ASP A 247 -13.73 -5.17 -11.90
N MET A 248 -13.35 -4.33 -10.94
CA MET A 248 -12.15 -3.49 -11.06
C MET A 248 -10.90 -4.11 -10.46
N ILE A 249 -11.05 -5.03 -9.50
CA ILE A 249 -9.95 -5.58 -8.69
C ILE A 249 -10.22 -7.06 -8.36
N GLY A 250 -9.15 -7.83 -8.19
CA GLY A 250 -9.18 -9.13 -7.54
C GLY A 250 -8.48 -9.12 -6.18
N THR A 251 -8.29 -10.28 -5.56
CA THR A 251 -7.60 -10.41 -4.27
C THR A 251 -6.59 -11.54 -4.26
N PHE A 252 -5.53 -11.39 -3.48
CA PHE A 252 -4.70 -12.54 -3.11
C PHE A 252 -5.51 -13.53 -2.30
N ASP A 253 -5.44 -14.82 -2.65
CA ASP A 253 -6.29 -15.84 -2.04
C ASP A 253 -5.71 -16.34 -0.72
N PHE A 254 -5.79 -15.52 0.32
CA PHE A 254 -5.34 -15.90 1.66
C PHE A 254 -6.09 -17.11 2.22
N SER A 255 -7.33 -17.33 1.76
CA SER A 255 -8.17 -18.46 2.17
C SER A 255 -7.64 -19.78 1.61
N LEU A 256 -7.42 -19.86 0.28
CA LEU A 256 -6.76 -21.00 -0.36
C LEU A 256 -5.37 -21.21 0.25
N ARG A 257 -4.59 -20.13 0.38
CA ARG A 257 -3.23 -20.20 0.92
C ARG A 257 -3.20 -20.81 2.33
N GLN A 258 -4.15 -20.46 3.20
CA GLN A 258 -4.25 -21.04 4.53
C GLN A 258 -4.50 -22.55 4.46
N GLU A 259 -5.32 -23.03 3.53
CA GLU A 259 -5.53 -24.48 3.36
C GLU A 259 -4.33 -25.19 2.75
N LEU A 260 -3.58 -24.54 1.85
CA LEU A 260 -2.29 -25.07 1.39
C LEU A 260 -1.30 -25.22 2.53
N LYS A 261 -1.26 -24.25 3.45
CA LYS A 261 -0.47 -24.35 4.67
C LYS A 261 -0.95 -25.48 5.56
N ASN A 262 -2.25 -25.62 5.79
CA ASN A 262 -2.81 -26.71 6.59
C ASN A 262 -2.47 -28.09 5.99
N MET A 263 -2.51 -28.21 4.66
CA MET A 263 -2.10 -29.41 3.94
C MET A 263 -0.62 -29.75 4.17
N VAL A 264 0.26 -28.76 4.06
CA VAL A 264 1.70 -28.94 4.33
C VAL A 264 1.99 -29.10 5.83
N SER A 265 1.20 -28.55 6.74
CA SER A 265 1.38 -28.82 8.18
C SER A 265 0.79 -30.16 8.63
N GLY A 266 -0.13 -30.75 7.86
CA GLY A 266 -0.87 -31.96 8.23
C GLY A 266 -0.14 -33.29 7.99
N SER A 267 1.14 -33.28 7.61
CA SER A 267 2.00 -34.47 7.43
C SER A 267 1.37 -35.64 6.65
N GLY A 268 0.54 -35.34 5.63
CA GLY A 268 -0.15 -36.34 4.80
C GLY A 268 -1.53 -36.78 5.31
N GLY A 269 -1.96 -36.34 6.49
CA GLY A 269 -3.29 -36.61 7.05
C GLY A 269 -4.36 -35.59 6.63
N TYR A 270 -4.00 -34.54 5.90
CA TYR A 270 -4.95 -33.53 5.45
C TYR A 270 -5.86 -34.07 4.34
N ASN A 271 -7.18 -33.84 4.46
CA ASN A 271 -8.15 -34.22 3.43
C ASN A 271 -8.13 -33.22 2.26
N LEU A 272 -7.49 -33.60 1.16
CA LEU A 272 -7.36 -32.76 -0.04
C LEU A 272 -8.71 -32.31 -0.64
N ALA A 273 -9.81 -33.02 -0.37
CA ALA A 273 -11.14 -32.64 -0.84
C ALA A 273 -11.64 -31.29 -0.26
N ASN A 274 -11.01 -30.79 0.81
CA ASN A 274 -11.37 -29.51 1.43
C ASN A 274 -10.85 -28.30 0.62
N ILE A 275 -9.79 -28.47 -0.17
CA ILE A 275 -9.08 -27.36 -0.83
C ILE A 275 -9.98 -26.56 -1.78
N PRO A 276 -10.74 -27.18 -2.71
CA PRO A 276 -11.58 -26.41 -3.63
C PRO A 276 -12.62 -25.55 -2.93
N GLY A 277 -13.14 -26.00 -1.78
CA GLY A 277 -14.14 -25.26 -0.99
C GLY A 277 -13.57 -24.04 -0.26
N SER A 278 -12.25 -23.96 -0.09
CA SER A 278 -11.59 -22.86 0.64
C SER A 278 -11.19 -21.68 -0.24
N GLN A 279 -10.95 -21.93 -1.52
CA GLN A 279 -10.55 -20.91 -2.47
C GLN A 279 -11.73 -19.94 -2.68
N GLN A 280 -11.42 -18.67 -2.94
CA GLN A 280 -12.38 -17.61 -3.23
C GLN A 280 -13.31 -17.94 -4.42
N THR A 281 -14.62 -17.75 -4.28
CA THR A 281 -15.63 -18.24 -5.24
C THR A 281 -15.47 -17.64 -6.63
N ASN A 282 -15.19 -16.32 -6.72
CA ASN A 282 -14.94 -15.69 -8.00
C ASN A 282 -13.53 -16.03 -8.53
N ARG A 283 -13.41 -17.17 -9.20
CA ARG A 283 -12.15 -17.70 -9.74
C ARG A 283 -11.49 -16.81 -10.79
N TYR A 284 -12.21 -15.85 -11.38
CA TYR A 284 -11.64 -14.89 -12.32
C TYR A 284 -11.00 -13.68 -11.63
N ARG A 285 -11.13 -13.58 -10.30
CA ARG A 285 -10.68 -12.44 -9.48
C ARG A 285 -9.88 -12.86 -8.26
N THR A 286 -9.25 -14.03 -8.35
CA THR A 286 -8.38 -14.58 -7.31
C THR A 286 -6.94 -14.65 -7.83
N VAL A 287 -5.98 -14.38 -6.96
CA VAL A 287 -4.55 -14.62 -7.20
C VAL A 287 -4.08 -15.64 -6.15
N PRO A 288 -4.09 -16.94 -6.49
CA PRO A 288 -3.50 -17.97 -5.65
C PRO A 288 -2.00 -17.73 -5.43
N PHE A 289 -1.52 -18.04 -4.22
CA PHE A 289 -0.11 -17.96 -3.89
C PHE A 289 0.24 -18.93 -2.76
N VAL A 290 1.52 -19.31 -2.66
CA VAL A 290 2.02 -20.24 -1.63
C VAL A 290 2.59 -19.48 -0.43
N ASN A 291 3.54 -18.58 -0.72
CA ASN A 291 4.14 -17.68 0.26
C ASN A 291 4.30 -16.29 -0.35
N ASN A 292 4.29 -15.26 0.48
CA ASN A 292 4.68 -13.90 0.12
C ASN A 292 5.62 -13.32 1.20
N HIS A 293 5.95 -12.03 1.08
CA HIS A 293 6.87 -11.37 2.01
C HIS A 293 6.35 -11.22 3.45
N ASP A 294 5.05 -11.36 3.68
CA ASP A 294 4.44 -11.29 5.01
C ASP A 294 4.19 -12.66 5.61
N THR A 295 3.92 -13.68 4.81
CA THR A 295 3.79 -15.05 5.32
C THR A 295 5.14 -15.71 5.52
N PHE A 296 6.20 -15.25 4.83
CA PHE A 296 7.54 -15.85 4.83
C PHE A 296 8.58 -14.89 5.41
N ARG A 297 8.80 -14.96 6.72
CA ARG A 297 9.73 -14.05 7.44
C ARG A 297 10.84 -14.81 8.16
N PRO A 298 11.85 -15.34 7.44
CA PRO A 298 12.96 -16.05 8.07
C PRO A 298 13.89 -15.06 8.80
N THR A 299 14.38 -15.47 9.98
CA THR A 299 15.55 -14.85 10.59
C THR A 299 16.80 -15.42 9.92
N LYS A 300 17.77 -14.55 9.62
CA LYS A 300 18.98 -14.94 8.87
C LYS A 300 20.25 -14.69 9.67
N ASP A 301 21.23 -15.58 9.57
CA ASP A 301 22.59 -15.30 10.02
C ASP A 301 23.33 -14.33 9.07
N ALA A 302 24.58 -13.99 9.38
CA ALA A 302 25.39 -13.09 8.56
C ALA A 302 25.69 -13.63 7.15
N ASN A 303 25.57 -14.94 6.93
CA ASN A 303 25.75 -15.59 5.64
C ASN A 303 24.44 -15.73 4.85
N GLY A 304 23.31 -15.32 5.44
CA GLY A 304 21.99 -15.43 4.83
C GLY A 304 21.29 -16.77 5.09
N ASN A 305 21.88 -17.66 5.89
CA ASN A 305 21.26 -18.94 6.24
C ASN A 305 20.10 -18.72 7.22
N TYR A 306 19.05 -19.53 7.10
CA TYR A 306 17.89 -19.45 7.99
C TYR A 306 18.26 -19.99 9.37
N THR A 307 18.04 -19.17 10.40
CA THR A 307 18.26 -19.51 11.80
C THR A 307 16.98 -19.67 12.60
N GLY A 308 15.83 -19.39 11.98
CA GLY A 308 14.53 -19.35 12.61
C GLY A 308 13.53 -18.52 11.81
N TRP A 309 12.44 -18.16 12.47
CA TRP A 309 11.30 -17.45 11.87
C TRP A 309 10.83 -16.33 12.79
N ASP A 310 10.52 -15.18 12.19
CA ASP A 310 9.91 -14.03 12.88
C ASP A 310 8.39 -14.23 13.00
N THR A 311 8.00 -15.27 13.73
CA THR A 311 6.60 -15.74 13.82
C THR A 311 5.63 -14.69 14.36
N GLY A 312 6.12 -13.72 15.13
CA GLY A 312 5.29 -12.62 15.65
C GLY A 312 4.83 -11.62 14.60
N ASN A 313 5.52 -11.54 13.46
CA ASN A 313 5.21 -10.62 12.37
C ASN A 313 4.71 -11.33 11.10
N GLU A 314 4.54 -12.65 11.15
CA GLU A 314 3.99 -13.40 10.02
C GLU A 314 2.48 -13.18 9.90
N LEU A 315 2.00 -12.88 8.69
CA LEU A 315 0.58 -12.77 8.38
C LEU A 315 0.02 -14.08 7.83
N GLY A 316 -1.31 -14.18 7.77
CA GLY A 316 -2.01 -15.26 7.07
C GLY A 316 -1.72 -16.66 7.62
N GLY A 317 -1.45 -16.77 8.93
CA GLY A 317 -1.25 -18.04 9.62
C GLY A 317 0.19 -18.58 9.62
N GLY A 318 1.20 -17.80 9.21
CA GLY A 318 2.63 -18.19 9.25
C GLY A 318 3.15 -18.80 7.95
N HIS A 319 4.43 -19.14 7.83
CA HIS A 319 5.03 -19.64 6.57
C HIS A 319 4.66 -21.08 6.20
N ILE A 320 4.86 -21.42 4.93
CA ILE A 320 5.08 -22.80 4.46
C ILE A 320 6.59 -22.98 4.30
N ASP A 321 7.18 -23.97 4.97
CA ASP A 321 8.63 -24.23 4.94
C ASP A 321 9.09 -24.52 3.49
N PRO A 322 10.12 -23.81 2.98
CA PRO A 322 10.53 -23.91 1.59
C PRO A 322 11.28 -25.22 1.31
N PHE A 323 11.67 -25.97 2.36
CA PHE A 323 12.32 -27.27 2.28
C PHE A 323 11.36 -28.43 2.50
N ASP A 324 10.06 -28.18 2.72
CA ASP A 324 9.08 -29.24 2.86
C ASP A 324 8.85 -29.97 1.51
N PRO A 325 8.98 -31.30 1.44
CA PRO A 325 8.81 -32.04 0.19
C PRO A 325 7.40 -31.92 -0.41
N ARG A 326 6.39 -31.54 0.39
CA ARG A 326 5.00 -31.39 -0.06
C ARG A 326 4.70 -30.01 -0.64
N LEU A 327 5.68 -29.10 -0.62
CA LEU A 327 5.60 -27.80 -1.27
C LEU A 327 5.29 -27.93 -2.78
N ALA A 328 5.78 -28.99 -3.43
CA ALA A 328 5.47 -29.26 -4.83
C ALA A 328 3.97 -29.42 -5.09
N VAL A 329 3.23 -30.03 -4.15
CA VAL A 329 1.77 -30.17 -4.24
C VAL A 329 1.10 -28.80 -4.07
N ALA A 330 1.59 -27.96 -3.15
CA ALA A 330 1.06 -26.62 -2.97
C ALA A 330 1.23 -25.76 -4.24
N TYR A 331 2.40 -25.82 -4.89
CA TYR A 331 2.60 -25.16 -6.18
C TYR A 331 1.72 -25.73 -7.28
N ALA A 332 1.57 -27.05 -7.37
CA ALA A 332 0.71 -27.68 -8.38
C ALA A 332 -0.74 -27.19 -8.25
N ILE A 333 -1.25 -27.02 -7.03
CA ILE A 333 -2.60 -26.49 -6.79
C ILE A 333 -2.69 -25.00 -7.10
N CYS A 334 -1.68 -24.19 -6.73
CA CYS A 334 -1.71 -22.75 -7.02
C CYS A 334 -1.68 -22.41 -8.51
N PHE A 335 -1.07 -23.27 -9.34
CA PHE A 335 -0.85 -23.01 -10.76
C PHE A 335 -1.73 -23.84 -11.70
N SER A 336 -2.72 -24.58 -11.17
CA SER A 336 -3.71 -25.36 -11.93
C SER A 336 -4.94 -24.53 -12.28
#